data_AF-A0AAN0MS95-F1
#
_entry.id   AF-A0AAN0MS95-F1
#
_cell.length_a   1.000
_cell.length_b   1.000
_cell.length_c   1.000
_cell.angle_alpha   90.00
_cell.angle_beta   90.00
_cell.angle_gamma   90.00
#
_symmetry.space_group_name_H-M   'P 1'
#
loop_
_entity.id
_entity.type
_entity.pdbx_description
1 polymer ?
#
loop_
_entity_poly.entity_id
_entity_poly.type
_entity_poly.pdbx_seq_one_letter_code
_entity_poly.pdbx_strand_id
1 'polypeptide(L)'
;MYDHPLVVTLIDMGSKRLGSVSKIASELEIPTQHVFGWKSGKRKAQPHDIAALAELAGLDALKFLAKAQLDELEGSKKGAILSRSLGKLALAIGGATAGVSAHASPVFELIRCILC
;
A
#
# COMPACT_ATOMS: atom_id res chain seq x y z
N MET A 1 -10.47 9.71 -3.54
CA MET A 1 -9.34 10.54 -3.05
C MET A 1 -8.57 9.66 -2.08
N TYR A 2 -7.25 9.49 -2.20
CA TYR A 2 -6.55 8.53 -1.33
C TYR A 2 -6.79 8.84 0.13
N ASP A 3 -7.03 7.76 0.86
CA ASP A 3 -7.28 7.79 2.28
C ASP A 3 -6.02 8.32 2.99
N HIS A 4 -6.07 9.60 3.34
CA HIS A 4 -5.05 10.25 4.18
C HIS A 4 -4.69 9.40 5.42
N PRO A 5 -5.64 8.75 6.13
CA PRO A 5 -5.33 7.84 7.22
C PRO A 5 -4.39 6.69 6.84
N LEU A 6 -4.58 6.07 5.67
CA LEU A 6 -3.70 5.00 5.20
C LEU A 6 -2.25 5.47 5.08
N VAL A 7 -2.01 6.59 4.38
CA VAL A 7 -0.65 7.10 4.15
C VAL A 7 0.05 7.47 5.46
N VAL A 8 -0.68 8.09 6.38
CA VAL A 8 -0.19 8.39 7.74
C VAL A 8 0.22 7.10 8.46
N THR A 9 -0.63 6.07 8.39
CA THR A 9 -0.38 4.77 9.04
C THR A 9 0.88 4.10 8.47
N LEU A 10 1.04 4.09 7.14
CA LEU A 10 2.23 3.50 6.51
C LEU A 10 3.51 4.26 6.89
N ILE A 11 3.47 5.59 6.95
CA ILE A 11 4.61 6.41 7.38
C ILE A 11 4.95 6.15 8.87
N ASP A 12 3.94 6.02 9.72
CA ASP A 12 4.15 5.74 11.15
C ASP A 12 4.71 4.32 11.37
N MET A 13 4.21 3.33 10.63
CA MET A 13 4.76 1.96 10.68
C MET A 13 6.19 1.90 10.13
N GLY A 14 6.43 2.51 8.97
CA GLY A 14 7.77 2.58 8.37
C GLY A 14 8.75 3.30 9.29
N SER A 15 8.35 4.43 9.90
CA SER A 15 9.25 5.20 10.76
C SER A 15 9.58 4.46 12.06
N LYS A 16 8.64 3.67 12.61
CA LYS A 16 8.92 2.77 13.74
C LYS A 16 9.95 1.69 13.36
N ARG A 17 9.89 1.17 12.14
CA ARG A 17 10.78 0.09 11.67
C ARG A 17 12.18 0.59 11.27
N LEU A 18 12.26 1.72 10.58
CA LEU A 18 13.52 2.34 10.14
C LEU A 18 14.17 3.21 11.23
N GLY A 19 13.37 3.73 12.15
CA GLY A 19 13.76 4.56 13.29
C GLY A 19 13.41 6.05 13.15
N SER A 20 13.12 6.55 11.95
CA SER A 20 12.64 7.92 11.76
C SER A 20 11.97 8.16 10.40
N VAL A 21 11.20 9.25 10.31
CA VAL A 21 10.63 9.74 9.03
C VAL A 21 11.71 10.20 8.06
N SER A 22 12.80 10.79 8.57
CA SER A 22 13.93 11.21 7.72
C SER A 22 14.59 10.03 7.02
N LYS A 23 14.66 8.86 7.67
CA LYS A 23 15.18 7.65 7.02
C LYS A 23 14.28 7.15 5.90
N ILE A 24 12.95 7.24 6.03
CA ILE A 24 12.03 6.96 4.91
C ILE A 24 12.37 7.85 3.72
N ALA A 25 12.57 9.15 3.95
CA ALA A 25 12.92 10.09 2.89
C ALA A 25 14.27 9.74 2.23
N SER A 26 15.26 9.30 3.03
CA SER A 26 16.55 8.82 2.53
C SER A 26 16.43 7.55 1.68
N GLU A 27 15.68 6.54 2.13
CA GLU A 27 15.47 5.29 1.37
C GLU A 27 14.76 5.53 0.03
N LEU A 28 13.89 6.54 -0.03
CA LEU A 28 13.16 6.90 -1.25
C LEU A 28 13.89 7.95 -2.10
N GLU A 29 15.06 8.43 -1.67
CA GLU A 29 15.83 9.49 -2.33
C GLU A 29 15.02 10.77 -2.60
N ILE A 30 14.16 11.16 -1.66
CA ILE A 30 13.30 12.36 -1.75
C ILE A 30 13.55 13.34 -0.60
N PRO A 31 13.19 14.63 -0.76
CA PRO A 31 13.22 15.56 0.36
C PRO A 31 12.26 15.16 1.48
N THR A 32 12.66 15.26 2.75
CA THR A 32 11.80 14.95 3.90
C THR A 32 10.48 15.72 3.90
N GLN A 33 10.46 16.93 3.32
CA GLN A 33 9.27 17.74 3.14
C GLN A 33 8.20 17.05 2.27
N HIS A 34 8.59 16.16 1.35
CA HIS A 34 7.64 15.34 0.59
C HIS A 34 6.87 14.41 1.52
N VAL A 35 7.58 13.69 2.39
CA VAL A 35 6.97 12.75 3.35
C VAL A 35 6.06 13.47 4.33
N PHE A 36 6.46 14.64 4.83
CA PHE A 36 5.58 15.48 5.65
C PHE A 36 4.39 16.03 4.87
N GLY A 37 4.57 16.35 3.60
CA GLY A 37 3.49 16.76 2.69
C GLY A 37 2.45 15.66 2.52
N TRP A 38 2.89 14.41 2.39
CA TRP A 38 2.01 13.23 2.37
C TRP A 38 1.30 13.02 3.72
N LYS A 39 2.05 13.05 4.83
CA LYS A 39 1.52 12.85 6.19
C LYS A 39 0.50 13.91 6.63
N SER A 40 0.55 15.10 6.05
CA SER A 40 -0.37 16.21 6.34
C SER A 40 -1.48 16.38 5.29
N GLY A 41 -1.49 15.55 4.25
CA GLY A 41 -2.47 15.62 3.16
C GLY A 41 -2.29 16.80 2.21
N LYS A 42 -1.26 17.64 2.44
CA LYS A 42 -0.89 18.74 1.54
C LYS A 42 -0.40 18.23 0.18
N ARG A 43 0.04 16.97 0.10
CA ARG A 43 0.46 16.30 -1.13
C ARG A 43 -0.19 14.94 -1.24
N LYS A 44 -0.68 14.62 -2.44
CA LYS A 44 -1.20 13.29 -2.78
C LYS A 44 -0.01 12.34 -3.00
N ALA A 45 0.06 11.26 -2.22
CA ALA A 45 0.91 10.12 -2.50
C ALA A 45 0.37 9.38 -3.74
N GLN A 46 1.24 9.11 -4.71
CA GLN A 46 0.89 8.35 -5.90
C GLN A 46 0.87 6.84 -5.58
N PRO A 47 0.27 5.99 -6.44
CA PRO A 47 0.24 4.56 -6.19
C PRO A 47 1.61 3.92 -5.92
N HIS A 48 2.67 4.39 -6.61
CA HIS A 48 4.03 3.90 -6.40
C HIS A 48 4.61 4.36 -5.05
N ASP A 49 4.29 5.57 -4.59
CA ASP A 49 4.70 6.04 -3.26
C ASP A 49 4.06 5.18 -2.16
N ILE A 50 2.77 4.86 -2.31
CA ILE A 50 2.03 4.02 -1.35
C ILE A 50 2.65 2.61 -1.29
N ALA A 51 3.02 2.04 -2.42
CA ALA A 51 3.67 0.73 -2.49
C ALA A 51 5.04 0.74 -1.81
N ALA A 52 5.85 1.78 -2.05
CA ALA A 52 7.17 1.91 -1.43
C ALA A 52 7.05 2.12 0.09
N LEU A 53 6.08 2.94 0.54
CA LEU A 53 5.79 3.09 1.97
C LEU A 53 5.33 1.78 2.62
N ALA A 54 4.54 0.96 1.91
CA ALA A 54 4.13 -0.35 2.38
C ALA A 54 5.33 -1.31 2.54
N GLU A 55 6.25 -1.36 1.58
CA GLU A 55 7.48 -2.14 1.68
C GLU A 55 8.31 -1.73 2.91
N LEU A 56 8.54 -0.43 3.07
CA LEU A 56 9.28 0.12 4.20
C LEU A 56 8.59 -0.15 5.55
N ALA A 57 7.25 -0.17 5.56
CA ALA A 57 6.43 -0.58 6.69
C ALA A 57 6.42 -2.10 6.96
N GLY A 58 7.00 -2.92 6.06
CA GLY A 58 7.01 -4.39 6.18
C GLY A 58 5.70 -5.05 5.76
N LEU A 59 4.97 -4.42 4.85
CA LEU A 59 3.70 -4.89 4.29
C LEU A 59 3.87 -5.27 2.82
N ASP A 60 2.89 -5.97 2.27
CA ASP A 60 2.91 -6.45 0.88
C ASP A 60 2.73 -5.29 -0.12
N ALA A 61 3.84 -4.77 -0.63
CA ALA A 61 3.88 -3.64 -1.56
C ALA A 61 3.01 -3.86 -2.82
N LEU A 62 2.96 -5.08 -3.35
CA LEU A 62 2.16 -5.41 -4.54
C LEU A 62 0.67 -5.27 -4.27
N LYS A 63 0.19 -5.75 -3.11
CA LYS A 63 -1.21 -5.57 -2.71
C LYS A 63 -1.58 -4.10 -2.60
N PHE A 64 -0.73 -3.30 -1.95
CA PHE A 64 -0.98 -1.87 -1.79
C PHE A 64 -0.90 -1.11 -3.11
N LEU A 65 0.04 -1.44 -4.00
CA LEU A 65 0.12 -0.87 -5.35
C LEU A 65 -1.15 -1.16 -6.16
N ALA A 66 -1.57 -2.43 -6.20
CA ALA A 66 -2.72 -2.87 -6.96
C ALA A 66 -4.01 -2.21 -6.46
N LYS A 67 -4.23 -2.21 -5.13
CA LYS A 67 -5.36 -1.52 -4.52
C LYS A 67 -5.33 -0.03 -4.84
N ALA A 68 -4.16 0.59 -4.70
CA ALA A 68 -4.02 2.00 -4.98
C ALA A 68 -4.40 2.31 -6.44
N GLN A 69 -3.82 1.63 -7.42
CA GLN A 69 -4.15 1.87 -8.82
C GLN A 69 -5.62 1.63 -9.15
N LEU A 70 -6.28 0.65 -8.51
CA LEU A 70 -7.71 0.42 -8.68
C LEU A 70 -8.55 1.57 -8.13
N ASP A 71 -8.23 2.06 -6.93
CA ASP A 71 -8.93 3.19 -6.31
C ASP A 71 -8.77 4.48 -7.15
N GLU A 72 -7.61 4.68 -7.81
CA GLU A 72 -7.40 5.83 -8.71
C GLU A 72 -8.19 5.73 -10.02
N LEU A 73 -8.41 4.52 -10.50
CA LEU A 73 -9.11 4.25 -11.75
C LEU A 73 -10.58 3.85 -11.54
N GLU A 74 -11.10 4.01 -10.34
CA GLU A 74 -12.48 3.68 -9.98
C GLU A 74 -13.48 4.36 -10.93
N GLY A 75 -14.51 3.63 -11.35
CA GLY A 75 -15.51 4.13 -12.30
C GLY A 75 -15.04 4.28 -13.74
N SER A 76 -13.76 4.02 -14.04
CA SER A 76 -13.23 4.10 -15.41
C SER A 76 -13.17 2.74 -16.11
N LYS A 77 -13.24 2.76 -17.45
CA LYS A 77 -12.99 1.56 -18.28
C LYS A 77 -11.61 0.96 -18.04
N LYS A 78 -10.60 1.81 -17.81
CA LYS A 78 -9.22 1.38 -17.51
C LYS A 78 -9.17 0.62 -16.18
N GLY A 79 -9.89 1.09 -15.15
CA GLY A 79 -9.98 0.43 -13.85
C GLY A 79 -10.64 -0.95 -13.94
N ALA A 80 -11.72 -1.08 -14.73
CA ALA A 80 -12.35 -2.38 -14.98
C ALA A 80 -11.41 -3.38 -15.68
N ILE A 81 -10.64 -2.92 -16.68
CA ILE A 81 -9.63 -3.74 -17.35
C ILE A 81 -8.52 -4.15 -16.38
N LEU A 82 -8.01 -3.22 -15.57
CA LEU A 82 -6.98 -3.48 -14.59
C LEU A 82 -7.45 -4.50 -13.54
N SER A 83 -8.65 -4.33 -12.99
CA SER A 83 -9.26 -5.26 -12.04
C SER A 83 -9.33 -6.68 -12.60
N ARG A 84 -9.78 -6.82 -13.86
CA ARG A 84 -9.81 -8.11 -14.55
C ARG A 84 -8.41 -8.71 -14.74
N SER A 85 -7.42 -7.91 -15.10
CA SER A 85 -6.04 -8.37 -15.29
C SER A 85 -5.40 -8.81 -13.97
N LEU A 86 -5.62 -8.07 -12.88
CA LEU A 86 -5.16 -8.44 -11.55
C LEU A 86 -5.84 -9.71 -11.04
N GLY A 87 -7.15 -9.89 -11.30
CA GLY A 87 -7.86 -11.13 -11.00
C GLY A 87 -7.30 -12.35 -11.75
N LYS A 88 -6.92 -12.18 -13.03
CA LYS A 88 -6.22 -13.22 -13.79
C LYS A 88 -4.84 -13.52 -13.23
N LEU A 89 -4.08 -12.52 -12.81
CA LEU A 89 -2.78 -12.72 -12.16
C LEU A 89 -2.94 -13.47 -10.83
N ALA A 90 -3.92 -13.10 -10.00
CA ALA A 90 -4.23 -13.82 -8.77
C ALA A 90 -4.62 -15.28 -9.04
N LEU A 91 -5.37 -15.57 -10.10
CA LEU A 91 -5.70 -16.94 -10.51
C LEU A 91 -4.48 -17.68 -11.08
N ALA A 92 -3.64 -17.01 -11.87
CA ALA A 92 -2.45 -17.60 -12.48
C ALA A 92 -1.37 -17.92 -11.44
N ILE A 93 -1.24 -17.08 -10.41
CA ILE A 93 -0.32 -17.26 -9.28
C ILE A 93 -0.94 -18.19 -8.22
N GLY A 94 -2.27 -18.18 -8.08
CA GLY A 94 -3.05 -18.97 -7.10
C GLY A 94 -3.64 -20.28 -7.62
N GLY A 95 -3.37 -20.68 -8.86
CA GLY A 95 -3.75 -21.98 -9.42
C GLY A 95 -2.86 -23.15 -8.99
N ALA A 96 -1.90 -22.91 -8.09
CA ALA A 96 -0.96 -23.91 -7.59
C ALA A 96 -0.71 -23.82 -6.07
N THR A 97 -1.75 -23.56 -5.27
CA THR A 97 -1.69 -23.77 -3.82
C THR A 97 -2.71 -24.82 -3.37
N ALA A 98 -2.53 -26.04 -3.87
CA ALA A 98 -2.97 -27.23 -3.14
C ALA A 98 -1.91 -27.54 -2.06
N GLY A 99 -2.22 -27.18 -0.81
CA GLY A 99 -1.35 -27.31 0.38
C GLY A 99 -0.40 -26.11 0.55
N VAL A 100 -0.27 -25.43 1.68
CA VAL A 100 -0.27 -25.88 3.08
C VAL A 100 -0.64 -24.74 4.04
N SER A 101 -1.32 -25.13 5.12
CA SER A 101 -1.49 -24.51 6.46
C SER A 101 -1.79 -23.01 6.64
N ALA A 102 -2.90 -22.78 7.35
CA ALA A 102 -3.31 -21.52 7.93
C ALA A 102 -2.30 -20.95 8.93
N HIS A 103 -1.82 -19.74 8.68
CA HIS A 103 -1.43 -18.82 9.73
C HIS A 103 -2.14 -17.48 9.46
N ALA A 104 -3.10 -17.17 10.32
CA ALA A 104 -3.73 -15.86 10.36
C ALA A 104 -2.65 -14.81 10.71
N SER A 105 -2.21 -14.04 9.72
CA SER A 105 -1.33 -12.90 9.96
C SER A 105 -2.12 -11.79 10.67
N PRO A 106 -1.57 -11.16 11.73
CA PRO A 106 -2.20 -10.06 12.47
C PRO A 106 -2.49 -8.81 11.62
N VAL A 107 -2.01 -8.78 10.38
CA VAL A 107 -2.25 -7.71 9.38
C VAL A 107 -3.71 -7.66 8.92
N PHE A 108 -4.42 -8.80 8.90
CA PHE A 108 -5.82 -8.84 8.44
C PHE A 108 -6.78 -8.14 9.40
N GLU A 109 -6.54 -8.22 10.71
CA GLU A 109 -7.30 -7.49 11.74
C GLU A 109 -7.03 -5.98 11.70
N LEU A 110 -5.80 -5.56 11.40
CA LEU A 110 -5.46 -4.14 11.29
C LEU A 110 -6.20 -3.45 10.13
N ILE A 111 -6.28 -4.13 8.97
CA ILE A 111 -6.98 -3.61 7.78
C ILE A 111 -8.50 -3.57 8.03
N ARG A 112 -9.05 -4.51 8.79
CA ARG A 112 -10.48 -4.55 9.12
C ARG A 112 -10.88 -3.49 10.15
N CYS A 113 -10.01 -3.17 11.10
CA CYS A 113 -10.27 -2.17 12.14
C CYS A 113 -10.17 -0.71 11.66
N ILE A 114 -9.39 -0.43 10.61
CA ILE A 114 -9.26 0.94 10.06
C ILE A 114 -10.43 1.29 9.13
N LEU A 115 -11.17 0.28 8.64
CA LEU A 115 -12.27 0.44 7.68
C LEU A 115 -13.68 0.37 8.28
N CYS A 116 -13.81 0.40 9.61
CA CYS A 116 -15.09 0.58 10.33
C CYS A 116 -15.15 2.00 10.90
#